data_AF-A0A1A8L9K5-F1
#
_entry.id   AF-A0A1A8L9K5-F1
#
_cell.length_a   1.000
_cell.length_b   1.000
_cell.length_c   1.000
_cell.angle_alpha   90.00
_cell.angle_beta   90.00
_cell.angle_gamma   90.00
#
_symmetry.space_group_name_H-M   'P 1'
#
loop_
_entity.id
_entity.type
_entity.pdbx_description
1 polymer ?
#
loop_
_entity_poly.entity_id
_entity_poly.type
_entity_poly.pdbx_seq_one_letter_code
_entity_poly.pdbx_strand_id
1 'polypeptide(L)'
;WEFGAMVDYVKQAFPQTLLVVVGFSLGGNIVCKFLGEKRSNQERVLCCISVCQGYSALRAQETFHQWDQCRRLYNFLLADKMKKLVLSHRSTFTSMASSLIGEADLNRLLAATSLTQVDDSVM
;
A
#
# COMPACT_ATOMS: atom_id res chain seq x y z
N TRP A 1 8.97 10.14 5.12
CA TRP A 1 8.09 9.00 4.82
C TRP A 1 8.75 7.73 5.31
N GLU A 2 7.96 6.75 5.75
CA GLU A 2 8.45 5.56 6.49
C GLU A 2 9.55 4.79 5.76
N PHE A 3 9.37 4.51 4.47
CA PHE A 3 10.36 3.74 3.72
C PHE A 3 11.71 4.48 3.58
N GLY A 4 11.69 5.81 3.48
CA GLY A 4 12.90 6.63 3.39
C GLY A 4 13.64 6.68 4.72
N ALA A 5 12.89 6.84 5.82
CA ALA A 5 13.46 6.74 7.17
C ALA A 5 14.10 5.36 7.41
N MET A 6 13.46 4.29 6.94
CA MET A 6 14.01 2.92 6.98
C MET A 6 15.29 2.80 6.14
N VAL A 7 15.31 3.32 4.90
CA VAL A 7 16.51 3.31 4.05
C VAL A 7 17.66 4.10 4.69
N ASP A 8 17.38 5.28 5.24
CA ASP A 8 18.37 6.12 5.90
C ASP A 8 18.95 5.43 7.14
N TYR A 9 18.09 4.80 7.94
CA TYR A 9 18.53 3.99 9.09
C TYR A 9 19.45 2.84 8.65
N VAL A 10 19.11 2.09 7.61
CA VAL A 10 19.95 1.00 7.09
C VAL A 10 21.31 1.53 6.61
N LYS A 11 21.32 2.67 5.90
CA LYS A 11 22.56 3.30 5.42
C LYS A 11 23.44 3.79 6.58
N GLN A 12 22.85 4.30 7.65
CA GLN A 12 23.57 4.75 8.85
C GLN A 12 24.10 3.58 9.68
N ALA A 13 23.29 2.54 9.88
CA ALA A 13 23.67 1.36 10.64
C ALA A 13 24.73 0.51 9.92
N PHE A 14 24.71 0.49 8.58
CA PHE A 14 25.65 -0.29 7.77
C PHE A 14 26.29 0.56 6.66
N PRO A 15 27.25 1.44 6.99
CA PRO A 15 27.80 2.44 6.07
C PRO A 15 28.64 1.90 4.92
N GLN A 16 28.75 0.59 4.73
CA GLN A 16 29.47 -0.03 3.61
C GLN A 16 28.53 -0.87 2.72
N THR A 17 27.28 -1.05 3.12
CA THR A 17 26.31 -1.85 2.40
C THR A 17 25.82 -1.12 1.16
N LEU A 18 25.68 -1.88 0.07
CA LEU A 18 24.99 -1.47 -1.15
C LEU A 18 23.61 -2.11 -1.17
N LEU A 19 22.62 -1.37 -1.66
CA LEU A 19 21.22 -1.76 -1.64
C LEU A 19 20.74 -2.17 -3.03
N VAL A 20 20.00 -3.27 -3.09
CA VAL A 20 19.11 -3.59 -4.23
C VAL A 20 17.68 -3.35 -3.74
N VAL A 21 17.00 -2.42 -4.38
CA VAL A 21 15.64 -2.04 -3.97
C VAL A 21 14.64 -2.80 -4.82
N VAL A 22 13.70 -3.51 -4.19
CA VAL A 22 12.68 -4.29 -4.90
C VAL A 22 11.29 -3.84 -4.45
N GLY A 23 10.45 -3.43 -5.41
CA GLY A 23 9.08 -3.00 -5.17
C GLY A 23 8.08 -3.88 -5.90
N PHE A 24 7.16 -4.51 -5.17
CA PHE A 24 6.08 -5.32 -5.74
C PHE A 24 4.76 -4.55 -5.76
N SER A 25 4.00 -4.61 -6.86
CA SER A 25 2.69 -3.97 -6.98
C SER A 25 2.77 -2.47 -6.64
N LEU A 26 2.01 -1.97 -5.65
CA LEU A 26 2.10 -0.60 -5.15
C LEU A 26 3.50 -0.25 -4.62
N GLY A 27 4.24 -1.24 -4.10
CA GLY A 27 5.63 -1.12 -3.70
C GLY A 27 6.54 -0.61 -4.82
N GLY A 28 6.25 -0.93 -6.09
CA GLY A 28 6.98 -0.41 -7.24
C GLY A 28 6.85 1.12 -7.36
N ASN A 29 5.65 1.66 -7.19
CA ASN A 29 5.42 3.11 -7.19
C ASN A 29 6.16 3.78 -6.03
N ILE A 30 6.11 3.15 -4.86
CA ILE A 30 6.77 3.58 -3.62
C ILE A 30 8.28 3.77 -3.86
N VAL A 31 8.96 2.73 -4.35
CA VAL A 31 10.42 2.75 -4.53
C VAL A 31 10.84 3.66 -5.69
N CYS A 32 10.11 3.65 -6.79
CA CYS A 32 10.39 4.52 -7.95
C CYS A 32 10.23 6.00 -7.59
N LYS A 33 9.17 6.35 -6.85
CA LYS A 33 8.94 7.72 -6.36
C LYS A 33 10.08 8.15 -5.43
N PHE A 34 10.42 7.33 -4.44
CA PHE A 34 11.53 7.64 -3.53
C PHE A 34 12.85 7.89 -4.26
N LEU A 35 13.23 7.02 -5.20
CA LEU A 35 14.48 7.19 -5.95
C LEU A 35 14.43 8.38 -6.93
N GLY A 36 13.24 8.73 -7.45
CA GLY A 36 13.05 9.84 -8.37
C GLY A 36 12.94 11.21 -7.69
N GLU A 37 12.52 11.27 -6.42
CA GLU A 37 12.31 12.53 -5.71
C GLU A 37 13.60 13.30 -5.41
N LYS A 38 14.71 12.61 -5.09
CA LYS A 38 16.00 13.24 -4.77
C LYS A 38 17.16 12.38 -5.26
N ARG A 39 18.20 13.02 -5.79
CA ARG A 39 19.42 12.32 -6.21
C ARG A 39 20.12 11.61 -5.05
N SER A 40 20.11 12.18 -3.84
CA SER A 40 20.69 11.57 -2.64
C SER A 40 20.03 10.23 -2.27
N ASN A 41 18.77 10.01 -2.64
CA ASN A 41 18.07 8.75 -2.36
C ASN A 41 18.68 7.58 -3.14
N GLN A 42 19.33 7.87 -4.27
CA GLN A 42 20.00 6.89 -5.14
C GLN A 42 21.39 6.49 -4.64
N GLU A 43 21.95 7.23 -3.67
CA GLU A 43 23.27 6.89 -3.12
C GLU A 43 23.26 5.49 -2.54
N ARG A 44 24.27 4.69 -2.89
CA ARG A 44 24.44 3.30 -2.45
C ARG A 44 23.32 2.35 -2.90
N VAL A 45 22.48 2.76 -3.86
CA VAL A 45 21.50 1.88 -4.50
C VAL A 45 22.08 1.40 -5.82
N LEU A 46 22.33 0.10 -5.94
CA LEU A 46 22.86 -0.52 -7.16
C LEU A 46 21.82 -0.52 -8.27
N CYS A 47 20.60 -0.95 -7.94
CA CYS A 47 19.49 -0.98 -8.87
C CYS A 47 18.16 -1.01 -8.14
N CYS A 48 17.12 -0.69 -8.91
CA CYS A 48 15.73 -0.80 -8.49
C CYS A 48 15.02 -1.80 -9.41
N ILE A 49 14.31 -2.74 -8.81
CA ILE A 49 13.49 -3.73 -9.50
C ILE A 49 12.03 -3.46 -9.18
N SER A 50 11.27 -3.11 -10.19
CA SER A 50 9.83 -2.92 -10.10
C SER A 50 9.11 -4.14 -10.67
N VAL A 51 8.30 -4.80 -9.84
CA VAL A 51 7.61 -6.04 -10.18
C VAL A 51 6.10 -5.80 -10.19
N CYS A 52 5.47 -5.94 -11.36
CA CYS A 52 4.03 -5.76 -11.55
C CYS A 52 3.49 -4.42 -11.03
N GLN A 53 4.25 -3.33 -11.22
CA GLN A 53 3.82 -1.98 -10.81
C GLN A 53 2.61 -1.51 -11.62
N GLY A 54 1.59 -1.02 -10.91
CA GLY A 54 0.48 -0.30 -11.53
C GLY A 54 0.90 1.12 -11.90
N TYR A 55 0.90 1.47 -13.19
CA TYR A 55 1.31 2.80 -13.67
C TYR A 55 0.20 3.85 -13.65
N SER A 56 -1.07 3.42 -13.72
CA SER A 56 -2.22 4.33 -13.70
C SER A 56 -3.34 3.73 -12.85
N ALA A 57 -3.50 4.27 -11.64
CA ALA A 57 -4.60 3.87 -10.75
C ALA A 57 -5.96 4.24 -11.35
N LEU A 58 -6.06 5.41 -12.00
CA LEU A 58 -7.28 5.89 -12.65
C LEU A 58 -7.78 4.90 -13.72
N ARG A 59 -6.90 4.48 -14.64
CA ARG A 59 -7.26 3.50 -15.67
C ARG A 59 -7.51 2.12 -15.09
N ALA A 60 -6.77 1.73 -14.05
CA ALA A 60 -6.97 0.44 -13.40
C ALA A 60 -8.36 0.37 -12.73
N GLN A 61 -8.80 1.45 -12.05
CA GLN A 61 -10.08 1.53 -11.34
C GLN A 61 -11.27 1.14 -12.22
N GLU A 62 -11.28 1.57 -13.47
CA GLU A 62 -12.32 1.23 -14.46
C GLU A 62 -12.45 -0.28 -14.70
N THR A 63 -11.36 -1.03 -14.50
CA THR A 63 -11.28 -2.47 -14.77
C THR A 63 -11.36 -3.35 -13.51
N PHE A 64 -11.29 -2.77 -12.31
CA PHE A 64 -11.22 -3.52 -11.03
C PHE A 64 -12.46 -4.38 -10.72
N HIS A 65 -13.59 -4.10 -11.38
CA HIS A 65 -14.84 -4.86 -11.24
C HIS A 65 -15.03 -5.92 -12.32
N GLN A 66 -14.17 -5.94 -13.35
CA GLN A 66 -14.27 -6.90 -14.44
C GLN A 66 -13.73 -8.27 -14.03
N TRP A 67 -14.36 -9.34 -14.51
CA TRP A 67 -13.97 -10.71 -14.22
C TRP A 67 -12.87 -11.24 -15.14
N ASP A 68 -12.57 -10.54 -16.23
CA ASP A 68 -11.50 -10.90 -17.14
C ASP A 68 -10.15 -10.90 -16.41
N GLN A 69 -9.27 -11.83 -16.80
CA GLN A 69 -7.91 -11.94 -16.27
C GLN A 69 -7.83 -12.01 -14.73
N CYS A 70 -8.86 -12.55 -14.07
CA CYS A 70 -8.95 -12.65 -12.62
C CYS A 70 -8.87 -11.30 -11.87
N ARG A 71 -9.16 -10.17 -12.52
CA ARG A 71 -9.08 -8.83 -11.90
C ARG A 71 -10.02 -8.69 -10.71
N ARG A 72 -11.27 -9.15 -10.83
CA ARG A 72 -12.23 -9.16 -9.72
C ARG A 72 -11.77 -10.04 -8.55
N LEU A 73 -11.15 -11.19 -8.83
CA LEU A 73 -10.59 -12.07 -7.80
C LEU A 73 -9.42 -11.37 -7.07
N TYR A 74 -8.52 -10.72 -7.81
CA TYR A 74 -7.45 -9.91 -7.22
C TYR A 74 -8.00 -8.79 -6.34
N ASN A 75 -9.01 -8.05 -6.82
CA ASN A 75 -9.70 -7.01 -6.05
C ASN A 75 -10.29 -7.55 -4.74
N PHE A 76 -10.96 -8.71 -4.80
CA PHE A 76 -11.54 -9.37 -3.65
C PHE A 76 -10.49 -9.77 -2.61
N LEU A 77 -9.39 -10.39 -3.05
CA LEU A 77 -8.29 -10.78 -2.17
C LEU A 77 -7.62 -9.56 -1.54
N LEU A 78 -7.40 -8.50 -2.31
CA LEU A 78 -6.79 -7.27 -1.82
C LEU A 78 -7.71 -6.54 -0.83
N ALA A 79 -9.03 -6.52 -1.08
CA ALA A 79 -10.02 -6.03 -0.12
C ALA A 79 -9.99 -6.82 1.19
N ASP A 80 -9.92 -8.16 1.16
CA ASP A 80 -9.82 -8.99 2.35
C ASP A 80 -8.55 -8.69 3.18
N LYS A 81 -7.41 -8.48 2.52
CA LYS A 81 -6.17 -8.08 3.20
C LYS A 81 -6.29 -6.69 3.84
N MET A 82 -6.89 -5.74 3.14
CA MET A 82 -7.12 -4.38 3.66
C MET A 82 -8.05 -4.42 4.88
N LYS A 83 -9.17 -5.16 4.80
CA LYS A 83 -10.09 -5.37 5.93
C LYS A 83 -9.37 -5.91 7.16
N LYS A 84 -8.58 -6.97 6.98
CA LYS A 84 -7.80 -7.58 8.08
C LYS A 84 -6.85 -6.59 8.74
N LEU A 85 -6.19 -5.75 7.94
CA LEU A 85 -5.26 -4.73 8.44
C LEU A 85 -5.98 -3.63 9.25
N VAL A 86 -7.13 -3.16 8.76
CA VAL A 86 -7.95 -2.16 9.47
C VAL A 86 -8.47 -2.75 10.79
N LEU A 87 -9.01 -3.97 10.74
CA LEU A 87 -9.54 -4.66 11.92
C LEU A 87 -8.46 -4.96 12.95
N SER A 88 -7.24 -5.35 12.53
CA SER A 88 -6.15 -5.65 13.46
C SER A 88 -5.63 -4.42 14.21
N HIS A 89 -5.80 -3.22 13.64
CA HIS A 89 -5.38 -1.96 14.26
C HIS A 89 -6.55 -1.13 14.79
N ARG A 90 -7.76 -1.73 14.89
CA ARG A 90 -8.98 -1.04 15.30
C ARG A 90 -8.79 -0.25 16.59
N SER A 91 -8.19 -0.82 17.63
CA SER A 91 -7.99 -0.15 18.92
C SER A 91 -7.18 1.15 18.80
N THR A 92 -6.15 1.15 17.95
CA THR A 92 -5.31 2.33 17.68
C THR A 92 -6.10 3.41 16.96
N PHE A 93 -6.90 3.04 15.95
CA PHE A 93 -7.79 3.96 15.23
C PHE A 93 -8.92 4.50 16.14
N THR A 94 -9.48 3.67 17.00
CA THR A 94 -10.55 4.07 17.93
C THR A 94 -10.04 5.00 19.03
N SER A 95 -8.74 4.92 19.39
CA SER A 95 -8.13 5.81 20.39
C SER A 95 -7.71 7.17 19.84
N MET A 96 -7.31 7.24 18.55
CA MET A 96 -6.97 8.50 17.88
C MET A 96 -8.19 9.28 17.38
N ALA A 97 -9.24 8.56 16.99
CA ALA A 97 -10.49 9.14 16.54
C ALA A 97 -11.61 8.69 17.48
N SER A 98 -11.87 9.48 18.52
CA SER A 98 -13.14 9.39 19.25
C SER A 98 -14.27 9.58 18.22
N SER A 99 -14.95 8.49 17.84
CA SER A 99 -16.21 8.40 17.07
C SER A 99 -16.23 8.23 15.54
N LEU A 100 -15.14 7.83 14.84
CA LEU A 100 -15.20 7.74 13.35
C LEU A 100 -15.69 6.41 12.74
N ILE A 101 -15.73 5.28 13.45
CA ILE A 101 -16.26 4.01 12.88
C ILE A 101 -17.39 3.52 13.78
N GLY A 102 -18.63 3.82 13.39
CA GLY A 102 -19.81 3.27 14.05
C GLY A 102 -19.94 1.76 13.82
N GLU A 103 -20.80 1.09 14.59
CA GLU A 103 -21.09 -0.34 14.34
C GLU A 103 -21.64 -0.58 12.93
N ALA A 104 -22.36 0.40 12.37
CA ALA A 104 -22.86 0.35 10.99
C ALA A 104 -21.73 0.31 9.95
N ASP A 105 -20.69 1.13 10.14
CA ASP A 105 -19.54 1.20 9.23
C ASP A 105 -18.65 -0.02 9.37
N LEU A 106 -18.56 -0.59 10.57
CA LEU A 106 -17.89 -1.87 10.79
C LEU A 106 -18.59 -3.02 10.06
N ASN A 107 -19.93 -3.07 10.09
CA ASN A 107 -20.69 -4.08 9.36
C ASN A 107 -20.54 -3.93 7.84
N ARG A 108 -20.51 -2.69 7.34
CA ARG A 108 -20.22 -2.39 5.92
C ARG A 108 -18.80 -2.81 5.53
N LEU A 109 -17.82 -2.51 6.37
CA LEU A 109 -16.43 -2.92 6.18
C LEU A 109 -16.32 -4.44 6.12
N LEU A 110 -16.96 -5.18 7.03
CA LEU A 110 -16.93 -6.65 7.04
C LEU A 110 -17.53 -7.23 5.74
N ALA A 111 -18.64 -6.65 5.27
CA ALA A 111 -19.33 -7.04 4.05
C ALA A 111 -18.62 -6.63 2.76
N ALA A 112 -17.63 -5.72 2.81
CA ALA A 112 -16.95 -5.21 1.63
C ALA A 112 -16.21 -6.31 0.87
N THR A 113 -16.38 -6.31 -0.46
CA THR A 113 -15.79 -7.30 -1.41
C THR A 113 -14.87 -6.65 -2.45
N SER A 114 -14.71 -5.33 -2.40
CA SER A 114 -13.80 -4.56 -3.25
C SER A 114 -13.07 -3.52 -2.41
N LEU A 115 -11.92 -3.06 -2.90
CA LEU A 115 -11.19 -1.96 -2.28
C LEU A 115 -12.02 -0.69 -2.17
N THR A 116 -12.80 -0.37 -3.20
CA THR A 116 -13.70 0.80 -3.19
C THR A 116 -14.70 0.74 -2.04
N GLN A 117 -15.32 -0.43 -1.80
CA GLN A 117 -16.25 -0.61 -0.68
C GLN A 117 -15.56 -0.53 0.68
N VAL A 118 -14.29 -0.96 0.77
CA VAL A 118 -13.49 -0.81 1.99
C VAL A 118 -13.20 0.66 2.25
N ASP A 119 -12.84 1.42 1.21
CA ASP A 119 -12.57 2.85 1.27
C ASP A 119 -13.80 3.64 1.70
N ASP A 120 -14.96 3.39 1.07
CA ASP A 120 -16.26 3.99 1.38
C ASP A 120 -16.76 3.69 2.82
N SER A 121 -16.20 2.66 3.47
CA SER A 121 -16.57 2.27 4.85
C SER A 121 -15.63 2.84 5.91
N VAL A 122 -14.49 3.41 5.51
CA VAL A 122 -13.44 3.91 6.41
C VAL A 122 -13.28 5.44 6.31
N MET A 123 -13.59 6.04 5.15
CA MET A 123 -13.73 7.49 4.96
C MET A 123 -15.15 7.98 5.20
#